data_AF-A0AAC8TFJ7-F1
#
_entry.id   AF-A0AAC8TFJ7-F1
#
_cell.length_a   1.000
_cell.length_b   1.000
_cell.length_c   1.000
_cell.angle_alpha   90.00
_cell.angle_beta   90.00
_cell.angle_gamma   90.00
#
_symmetry.space_group_name_H-M   'P 1'
#
loop_
_entity.id
_entity.type
_entity.pdbx_description
1 polymer ?
#
loop_
_entity_poly.entity_id
_entity_poly.type
_entity_poly.pdbx_seq_one_letter_code
_entity_poly.pdbx_strand_id
1 'polypeptide(L)'
;MMLAAALLPGMASASGHELSLGGNMFSSSGLSLALPNRPGLEAAYAYETDSWRLGGGVRWSFGSGSPPLEVFARAQLTANMGVWRPAVGPELGLSWLRVVGPANTGFPPDYPDTRAALFGPAYVAIHAAPLRFAFGRFTASTLELHWGTLLTPQPGSLLRLQLGLLQVGVTL
;
A
#
# COMPACT_ATOMS: atom_id res chain seq x y z
N MET A 1 32.83 -1.68 -30.69
CA MET A 1 31.72 -1.65 -29.71
C MET A 1 31.35 -0.20 -29.43
N MET A 2 30.52 0.39 -30.28
CA MET A 2 29.96 1.73 -30.14
C MET A 2 28.56 1.64 -30.74
N LEU A 3 27.52 1.46 -29.92
CA LEU A 3 26.12 1.74 -30.28
C LEU A 3 25.22 1.57 -29.05
N ALA A 4 25.13 2.58 -28.19
CA ALA A 4 24.05 2.72 -27.20
C ALA A 4 23.90 4.15 -26.66
N ALA A 5 24.45 5.18 -27.32
CA ALA A 5 24.49 6.55 -26.79
C ALA A 5 23.47 7.51 -27.44
N ALA A 6 22.48 7.02 -28.20
CA ALA A 6 21.64 7.86 -29.06
C ALA A 6 20.12 7.86 -28.77
N LEU A 7 19.66 7.40 -27.60
CA LEU A 7 18.22 7.28 -27.30
C LEU A 7 17.70 7.95 -26.02
N LEU A 8 18.49 8.82 -25.36
CA LEU A 8 18.01 9.53 -24.18
C LEU A 8 17.96 11.05 -24.40
N PRO A 9 16.97 11.57 -25.15
CA PRO A 9 16.62 12.97 -25.03
C PRO A 9 15.89 13.19 -23.69
N GLY A 10 16.54 13.92 -22.77
CA GLY A 10 15.87 14.61 -21.67
C GLY A 10 15.80 13.88 -20.32
N MET A 11 16.93 13.53 -19.71
CA MET A 11 16.97 13.30 -18.26
C MET A 11 16.99 14.66 -17.54
N ALA A 12 15.81 15.22 -17.35
CA ALA A 12 15.53 16.09 -16.22
C ALA A 12 14.29 15.47 -15.54
N SER A 13 14.47 14.87 -14.37
CA SER A 13 13.33 14.50 -13.54
C SER A 13 12.74 15.80 -13.03
N ALA A 14 11.81 16.37 -13.79
CA ALA A 14 11.03 17.50 -13.32
C ALA A 14 10.27 17.04 -12.08
N SER A 15 10.30 17.84 -11.02
CA SER A 15 9.44 17.62 -9.87
C SER A 15 7.99 17.60 -10.34
N GLY A 16 7.24 16.57 -10.00
CA GLY A 16 5.94 16.30 -10.59
C GLY A 16 4.93 15.82 -9.56
N HIS A 17 3.66 16.09 -9.83
CA HIS A 17 2.56 15.65 -8.98
C HIS A 17 1.82 14.49 -9.64
N GLU A 18 1.80 13.32 -9.02
CA GLU A 18 1.11 12.15 -9.53
C GLU A 18 -0.19 11.90 -8.75
N LEU A 19 -1.30 11.78 -9.47
CA LEU A 19 -2.56 11.27 -8.94
C LEU A 19 -2.79 9.86 -9.48
N SER A 20 -3.21 8.93 -8.64
CA SER A 20 -3.35 7.53 -9.01
C SER A 20 -4.53 6.83 -8.35
N LEU A 21 -5.09 5.85 -9.05
CA LEU A 21 -6.18 5.00 -8.62
C LEU A 21 -5.82 3.53 -8.89
N GLY A 22 -6.18 2.65 -7.98
CA GLY A 22 -5.82 1.24 -8.11
C GLY A 22 -6.71 0.28 -7.34
N GLY A 23 -6.55 -1.00 -7.65
CA GLY A 23 -7.15 -2.12 -6.93
C GLY A 23 -6.09 -2.87 -6.12
N ASN A 24 -6.46 -3.30 -4.93
CA ASN A 24 -5.60 -4.05 -4.03
C ASN A 24 -6.31 -5.28 -3.45
N MET A 25 -5.51 -6.16 -2.85
CA MET A 25 -5.95 -7.30 -2.06
C MET A 25 -5.25 -7.23 -0.70
N PHE A 26 -6.04 -7.03 0.34
CA PHE A 26 -5.56 -7.00 1.72
C PHE A 26 -5.65 -8.39 2.35
N SER A 27 -4.61 -8.78 3.06
CA SER A 27 -4.55 -9.98 3.89
C SER A 27 -3.83 -9.66 5.20
N SER A 28 -4.18 -10.35 6.27
CA SER A 28 -3.47 -10.21 7.53
C SER A 28 -3.53 -11.49 8.34
N SER A 29 -2.43 -11.78 9.02
CA SER A 29 -2.26 -12.96 9.84
C SER A 29 -1.63 -12.60 11.17
N GLY A 30 -2.21 -13.04 12.28
CA GLY A 30 -1.57 -13.09 13.59
C GLY A 30 -1.18 -14.51 13.97
N LEU A 31 -0.50 -14.67 15.11
CA LEU A 31 -0.06 -15.97 15.65
C LEU A 31 -1.18 -17.03 15.80
N SER A 32 -2.45 -16.62 15.82
CA SER A 32 -3.63 -17.49 15.98
C SER A 32 -4.81 -17.14 15.08
N LEU A 33 -4.65 -16.21 14.13
CA LEU A 33 -5.77 -15.68 13.34
C LEU A 33 -5.32 -15.36 11.92
N ALA A 34 -5.85 -16.07 10.92
CA ALA A 34 -5.73 -15.67 9.52
C ALA A 34 -7.04 -14.99 9.11
N LEU A 35 -6.98 -13.72 8.70
CA LEU A 35 -8.14 -13.02 8.17
C LEU A 35 -8.33 -13.36 6.69
N PRO A 36 -9.59 -13.41 6.20
CA PRO A 36 -9.87 -13.62 4.79
C PRO A 36 -9.31 -12.49 3.95
N ASN A 37 -8.92 -12.81 2.72
CA ASN A 37 -8.47 -11.83 1.74
C ASN A 37 -9.61 -10.86 1.41
N ARG A 38 -9.36 -9.55 1.51
CA ARG A 38 -10.32 -8.49 1.24
C ARG A 38 -9.88 -7.69 0.02
N PRO A 39 -10.62 -7.73 -1.10
CA PRO A 39 -10.32 -6.84 -2.21
C PRO A 39 -10.61 -5.39 -1.81
N GLY A 40 -9.94 -4.44 -2.44
CA GLY A 40 -10.11 -3.03 -2.13
C GLY A 40 -9.71 -2.10 -3.26
N LEU A 41 -9.96 -0.82 -3.04
CA LEU A 41 -9.56 0.28 -3.91
C LEU A 41 -8.60 1.20 -3.17
N GLU A 42 -7.70 1.82 -3.92
CA GLU A 42 -6.77 2.84 -3.45
C GLU A 42 -6.89 4.09 -4.32
N ALA A 43 -6.89 5.25 -3.69
CA ALA A 43 -6.62 6.53 -4.34
C ALA A 43 -5.41 7.17 -3.65
N ALA A 44 -4.40 7.55 -4.43
CA ALA A 44 -3.15 8.07 -3.89
C ALA A 44 -2.65 9.27 -4.69
N TYR A 45 -2.04 10.20 -3.95
CA TYR A 45 -1.33 11.34 -4.47
C TYR A 45 0.15 11.21 -4.08
N ALA A 46 1.05 11.57 -4.98
CA ALA A 46 2.47 11.62 -4.71
C ALA A 46 3.13 12.83 -5.37
N TYR A 47 4.08 13.41 -4.66
CA TYR A 47 5.05 14.35 -5.18
C TYR A 47 6.35 13.61 -5.46
N GLU A 48 6.78 13.58 -6.71
CA GLU A 48 8.03 12.98 -7.17
C GLU A 48 9.08 14.07 -7.37
N THR A 49 10.26 13.86 -6.79
CA THR A 49 11.52 14.54 -7.08
C THR A 49 12.53 13.48 -7.52
N ASP A 50 13.73 13.87 -7.95
CA ASP A 50 14.73 13.00 -8.60
C ASP A 50 14.73 11.55 -8.10
N SER A 51 15.03 11.33 -6.83
CA SER A 51 15.12 9.98 -6.23
C SER A 51 14.06 9.72 -5.16
N TRP A 52 13.14 10.65 -4.94
CA TRP A 52 12.17 10.55 -3.85
C TRP A 52 10.74 10.74 -4.34
N ARG A 53 9.84 9.90 -3.83
CA ARG A 53 8.41 10.01 -4.03
C ARG A 53 7.73 10.05 -2.67
N LEU A 54 7.20 11.22 -2.32
CA LEU A 54 6.53 11.50 -1.06
C LEU A 54 5.04 11.63 -1.32
N GLY A 55 4.21 10.92 -0.57
CA GLY A 55 2.79 10.94 -0.86
C GLY A 55 1.94 10.31 0.21
N GLY A 56 0.66 10.21 -0.11
CA GLY A 56 -0.31 9.59 0.76
C GLY A 56 -1.60 9.34 0.00
N GLY A 57 -2.52 8.67 0.67
CA GLY A 57 -3.74 8.27 0.03
C GLY A 57 -4.72 7.66 1.00
N VAL A 58 -5.78 7.15 0.39
CA VAL A 58 -6.88 6.49 1.08
C VAL A 58 -7.11 5.13 0.44
N ARG A 59 -7.42 4.14 1.27
CA ARG A 59 -7.78 2.79 0.84
C ARG A 59 -9.11 2.38 1.42
N TRP A 60 -9.87 1.69 0.61
CA TRP A 60 -11.15 1.10 0.98
C TRP A 60 -11.07 -0.40 0.76
N SER A 61 -11.24 -1.20 1.81
CA SER A 61 -11.36 -2.65 1.66
C SER A 61 -12.83 -3.07 1.71
N PHE A 62 -13.23 -4.02 0.87
CA PHE A 62 -14.58 -4.58 0.84
C PHE A 62 -14.66 -5.83 1.73
N GLY A 63 -15.77 -5.99 2.46
CA GLY A 63 -16.00 -7.13 3.36
C GLY A 63 -17.41 -7.09 3.96
N SER A 64 -17.74 -8.04 4.85
CA SER A 64 -19.00 -8.01 5.58
C SER A 64 -19.00 -6.89 6.63
N GLY A 65 -19.93 -5.93 6.49
CA GLY A 65 -20.03 -4.73 7.33
C GLY A 65 -19.63 -3.45 6.61
N SER A 66 -19.50 -2.32 7.34
CA SER A 66 -19.03 -1.06 6.77
C SER A 66 -17.59 -1.23 6.23
N PRO A 67 -17.30 -0.78 4.99
CA PRO A 67 -15.97 -0.94 4.40
C PRO A 67 -14.96 -0.15 5.23
N PRO A 68 -13.92 -0.79 5.80
CA PRO A 68 -12.94 -0.07 6.56
C PRO A 68 -12.17 0.87 5.62
N LEU A 69 -12.22 2.16 5.96
CA LEU A 69 -11.39 3.19 5.39
C LEU A 69 -10.01 3.11 6.05
N GLU A 70 -8.99 3.42 5.27
CA GLU A 70 -7.63 3.60 5.73
C GLU A 70 -7.04 4.83 5.09
N VAL A 71 -6.23 5.56 5.86
CA VAL A 71 -5.45 6.70 5.38
C VAL A 71 -3.99 6.36 5.58
N PHE A 72 -3.15 6.64 4.59
CA PHE A 72 -1.72 6.33 4.65
C PHE A 72 -0.88 7.48 4.10
N ALA A 73 0.37 7.50 4.53
CA ALA A 73 1.45 8.31 4.00
C ALA A 73 2.66 7.43 3.71
N ARG A 74 3.41 7.73 2.65
CA ARG A 74 4.58 6.98 2.21
C ARG A 74 5.70 7.90 1.78
N ALA A 75 6.93 7.47 2.06
CA ALA A 75 8.14 8.07 1.53
C ALA A 75 8.92 6.97 0.81
N GLN A 76 9.13 7.12 -0.49
CA GLN A 76 9.73 6.09 -1.32
C GLN A 76 10.99 6.60 -2.00
N LEU A 77 11.98 5.74 -2.13
CA LEU A 77 13.09 5.90 -3.04
C LEU A 77 12.70 5.37 -4.41
N THR A 78 12.97 6.14 -5.46
CA THR A 78 12.69 5.79 -6.85
C THR A 78 14.01 5.66 -7.63
N ALA A 79 14.09 4.69 -8.52
CA ALA A 79 15.19 4.59 -9.48
C ALA A 79 14.69 4.96 -10.89
N ASN A 80 15.30 5.95 -11.53
CA ASN A 80 14.90 6.41 -12.86
C ASN A 80 15.63 5.63 -13.95
N MET A 81 15.08 4.48 -14.36
CA MET A 81 15.64 3.62 -15.41
C MET A 81 14.83 3.75 -16.71
N GLY A 82 14.65 4.99 -17.16
CA GLY A 82 13.83 5.34 -18.32
C GLY A 82 12.33 5.21 -18.01
N VAL A 83 11.65 4.33 -18.75
CA VAL A 83 10.22 4.02 -18.53
C VAL A 83 10.01 3.22 -17.25
N TRP A 84 10.96 2.36 -16.88
CA TRP A 84 10.88 1.59 -15.64
C TRP A 84 11.34 2.44 -14.46
N ARG A 85 10.46 2.60 -13.47
CA ARG A 85 10.67 3.46 -12.31
C ARG A 85 10.27 2.75 -11.01
N PRO A 86 11.01 1.69 -10.62
CA PRO A 86 10.70 0.96 -9.40
C PRO A 86 10.81 1.89 -8.18
N ALA A 87 10.00 1.62 -7.16
CA ALA A 87 9.96 2.41 -5.94
C ALA A 87 9.95 1.51 -4.69
N VAL A 88 10.60 1.93 -3.61
CA VAL A 88 10.55 1.24 -2.33
C VAL A 88 10.70 2.21 -1.17
N GLY A 89 9.96 2.00 -0.07
CA GLY A 89 10.19 2.77 1.14
C GLY A 89 9.14 2.56 2.23
N PRO A 90 9.27 3.26 3.35
CA PRO A 90 8.34 3.16 4.46
C PRO A 90 6.96 3.75 4.13
N GLU A 91 5.96 3.15 4.76
CA GLU A 91 4.57 3.58 4.78
C GLU A 91 4.08 3.59 6.23
N LEU A 92 3.28 4.60 6.57
CA LEU A 92 2.60 4.74 7.85
C LEU A 92 1.13 4.97 7.57
N GLY A 93 0.23 4.37 8.35
CA GLY A 93 -1.19 4.60 8.15
C GLY A 93 -2.06 4.34 9.37
N LEU A 94 -3.30 4.80 9.23
CA LEU A 94 -4.38 4.63 10.18
C LEU A 94 -5.48 3.81 9.50
N SER A 95 -5.75 2.65 10.05
CA SER A 95 -6.67 1.65 9.52
C SER A 95 -7.78 1.38 10.51
N TRP A 96 -9.03 1.51 10.07
CA TRP A 96 -10.20 1.10 10.85
C TRP A 96 -10.65 -0.32 10.48
N LEU A 97 -9.74 -1.12 9.91
CA LEU A 97 -9.89 -2.55 9.70
C LEU A 97 -10.08 -3.24 11.05
N ARG A 98 -11.35 -3.46 11.44
CA ARG A 98 -11.66 -4.36 12.54
C ARG A 98 -11.19 -5.76 12.13
N VAL A 99 -10.28 -6.31 12.92
CA VAL A 99 -9.88 -7.70 12.84
C VAL A 99 -11.05 -8.53 13.35
N VAL A 100 -12.03 -8.78 12.48
CA VAL A 100 -13.13 -9.69 12.76
C VAL A 100 -12.59 -11.09 12.53
N GLY A 101 -12.14 -11.73 13.60
CA GLY A 101 -11.87 -13.17 13.57
C GLY A 101 -13.14 -13.92 13.16
N PRO A 102 -13.03 -15.11 12.55
CA PRO A 102 -14.19 -15.98 12.42
C PRO A 102 -14.84 -16.14 13.81
N ALA A 103 -16.17 -16.06 13.86
CA ALA A 103 -16.92 -16.26 15.10
C ALA A 103 -16.40 -17.54 15.77
N ASN A 104 -15.91 -17.41 17.00
CA ASN A 104 -15.49 -18.55 17.79
C ASN A 104 -16.72 -19.46 17.94
N THR A 105 -16.79 -20.57 17.21
CA THR A 105 -17.91 -21.53 17.25
C THR A 105 -18.02 -22.29 18.58
N GLY A 106 -17.25 -21.91 19.59
CA GLY A 106 -17.26 -22.48 20.93
C GLY A 106 -17.28 -21.47 22.09
N PHE A 107 -17.46 -20.17 21.82
CA PHE A 107 -17.59 -19.16 22.87
C PHE A 107 -19.02 -18.57 22.88
N PRO A 108 -19.55 -18.17 24.06
CA PRO A 108 -20.87 -17.56 24.16
C PRO A 108 -20.99 -16.32 23.25
N PRO A 109 -22.17 -16.06 22.66
CA PRO A 109 -22.40 -14.90 21.79
C PRO A 109 -22.17 -13.55 22.48
N ASP A 110 -22.20 -13.53 23.81
CA ASP A 110 -21.99 -12.34 24.65
C ASP A 110 -20.53 -12.16 25.06
N TYR A 111 -19.62 -13.03 24.62
CA TYR A 111 -18.20 -12.90 24.90
C TYR A 111 -17.69 -11.63 24.22
N PRO A 112 -17.24 -10.60 24.97
CA PRO A 112 -16.72 -9.40 24.36
C PRO A 112 -15.58 -9.81 23.44
N ASP A 113 -15.60 -9.28 22.21
CA ASP A 113 -14.60 -9.54 21.17
C ASP A 113 -13.26 -8.89 21.59
N THR A 114 -12.68 -9.45 22.64
CA THR A 114 -11.47 -9.02 23.34
C THR A 114 -10.26 -9.09 22.41
N ARG A 115 -10.37 -9.89 21.33
CA ARG A 115 -9.39 -9.92 20.24
C ARG A 115 -9.44 -8.65 19.38
N ALA A 116 -10.61 -8.05 19.15
CA ALA A 116 -10.72 -6.80 18.40
C ALA A 116 -10.18 -5.59 19.19
N ALA A 117 -10.25 -5.62 20.52
CA ALA A 117 -9.68 -4.57 21.39
C ALA A 117 -8.14 -4.57 21.43
N LEU A 118 -7.49 -5.64 20.96
CA LEU A 118 -6.02 -5.79 20.96
C LEU A 118 -5.36 -5.20 19.71
N PHE A 119 -6.13 -4.66 18.76
CA PHE A 119 -5.59 -4.10 17.52
C PHE A 119 -5.96 -2.62 17.41
N GLY A 120 -4.95 -1.77 17.44
CA GLY A 120 -5.08 -0.33 17.29
C GLY A 120 -5.07 0.06 15.82
N PRO A 121 -5.46 1.32 15.51
CA PRO A 121 -5.62 1.75 14.14
C PRO A 121 -4.27 2.02 13.44
N ALA A 122 -3.19 2.25 14.19
CA ALA A 122 -1.92 2.68 13.60
C ALA A 122 -1.07 1.49 13.14
N TYR A 123 -0.47 1.60 11.95
CA TYR A 123 0.46 0.60 11.42
C TYR A 123 1.66 1.25 10.74
N VAL A 124 2.72 0.45 10.60
CA VAL A 124 3.88 0.75 9.76
C VAL A 124 4.07 -0.39 8.76
N ALA A 125 4.46 -0.08 7.54
CA ALA A 125 4.76 -1.04 6.49
C ALA A 125 5.94 -0.60 5.65
N ILE A 126 6.52 -1.54 4.93
CA ILE A 126 7.40 -1.31 3.80
C ILE A 126 6.55 -1.48 2.55
N HIS A 127 6.51 -0.46 1.70
CA HIS A 127 5.89 -0.50 0.39
C HIS A 127 6.96 -0.67 -0.69
N ALA A 128 6.75 -1.61 -1.60
CA ALA A 128 7.60 -1.85 -2.76
C ALA A 128 6.73 -1.94 -4.02
N ALA A 129 7.07 -1.14 -5.03
CA ALA A 129 6.46 -1.14 -6.36
C ALA A 129 7.55 -1.50 -7.39
N PRO A 130 7.94 -2.78 -7.51
CA PRO A 130 9.00 -3.19 -8.42
C PRO A 130 8.60 -3.07 -9.89
N LEU A 131 7.30 -3.19 -10.21
CA LEU A 131 6.79 -3.13 -11.58
C LEU A 131 6.01 -1.83 -11.83
N ARG A 132 6.64 -0.69 -11.52
CA ARG A 132 6.13 0.64 -11.85
C ARG A 132 6.77 1.17 -13.13
N PHE A 133 5.94 1.69 -14.02
CA PHE A 133 6.31 2.23 -15.31
C PHE A 133 5.72 3.63 -15.51
N ALA A 134 6.47 4.52 -16.14
CA ALA A 134 6.07 5.88 -16.47
C ALA A 134 6.21 6.12 -17.99
N PHE A 135 5.08 6.36 -18.65
CA PHE A 135 4.94 6.61 -20.08
C PHE A 135 4.54 8.07 -20.30
N GLY A 136 5.52 8.97 -20.30
CA GLY A 136 5.26 10.42 -20.34
C GLY A 136 4.48 10.86 -19.11
N ARG A 137 3.22 11.30 -19.30
CA ARG A 137 2.34 11.72 -18.21
C ARG A 137 1.56 10.59 -17.54
N PHE A 138 1.63 9.36 -18.05
CA PHE A 138 0.86 8.24 -17.50
C PHE A 138 1.75 7.33 -16.70
N THR A 139 1.25 6.83 -15.57
CA THR A 139 1.93 5.83 -14.76
C THR A 139 1.09 4.57 -14.67
N ALA A 140 1.75 3.42 -14.66
CA ALA A 140 1.13 2.13 -14.44
C ALA A 140 2.01 1.31 -13.50
N SER A 141 1.40 0.68 -12.50
CA SER A 141 2.09 -0.14 -11.52
C SER A 141 1.29 -1.41 -11.24
N THR A 142 1.99 -2.51 -11.02
CA THR A 142 1.40 -3.81 -10.69
C THR A 142 2.27 -4.55 -9.69
N LEU A 143 1.70 -5.54 -9.00
CA LEU A 143 2.38 -6.34 -7.98
C LEU A 143 3.08 -5.47 -6.92
N GLU A 144 2.35 -4.46 -6.42
CA GLU A 144 2.84 -3.68 -5.30
C GLU A 144 2.75 -4.50 -4.02
N LEU A 145 3.81 -4.52 -3.23
CA LEU A 145 3.88 -5.25 -1.99
C LEU A 145 3.88 -4.26 -0.83
N HIS A 146 2.94 -4.41 0.10
CA HIS A 146 2.99 -3.72 1.37
C HIS A 146 3.10 -4.78 2.46
N TRP A 147 4.22 -4.75 3.18
CA TRP A 147 4.50 -5.69 4.25
C TRP A 147 4.73 -4.91 5.54
N GLY A 148 3.92 -5.15 6.56
CA GLY A 148 3.94 -4.34 7.76
C GLY A 148 3.37 -5.00 9.00
N THR A 149 3.27 -4.19 10.05
CA THR A 149 2.68 -4.59 11.31
C THR A 149 1.97 -3.43 11.99
N LEU A 150 1.05 -3.75 12.89
CA LEU A 150 0.41 -2.76 13.74
C LEU A 150 1.43 -2.18 14.73
N LEU A 151 1.27 -0.89 15.04
CA LEU A 151 2.09 -0.17 16.03
C LEU A 151 1.41 -0.14 17.40
N THR A 152 0.09 -0.12 17.44
CA THR A 152 -0.68 -0.01 18.68
C THR A 152 -1.74 -1.10 18.75
N PRO A 153 -2.17 -1.49 19.96
CA PRO A 153 -1.53 -1.30 21.25
C PRO A 153 -0.26 -2.16 21.45
N GLN A 154 -0.04 -3.20 20.64
CA GLN A 154 1.12 -4.09 20.74
C GLN A 154 1.86 -4.16 19.39
N PRO A 155 3.03 -3.52 19.24
CA PRO A 155 3.86 -3.62 18.04
C PRO A 155 4.17 -5.08 17.69
N GLY A 156 4.07 -5.45 16.41
CA GLY A 156 4.43 -6.80 15.97
C GLY A 156 3.36 -7.89 16.20
N SER A 157 2.24 -7.56 16.85
CA SER A 157 1.17 -8.52 17.18
C SER A 157 0.43 -9.09 15.97
N LEU A 158 0.47 -8.38 14.84
CA LEU A 158 -0.23 -8.74 13.61
C LEU A 158 0.64 -8.44 12.40
N LEU A 159 0.82 -9.46 11.56
CA LEU A 159 1.45 -9.34 10.26
C LEU A 159 0.40 -8.87 9.26
N ARG A 160 0.70 -7.79 8.56
CA ARG A 160 -0.11 -7.23 7.48
C ARG A 160 0.58 -7.46 6.15
N LEU A 161 -0.18 -7.99 5.19
CA LEU A 161 0.25 -8.18 3.82
C LEU A 161 -0.79 -7.61 2.87
N GLN A 162 -0.42 -6.62 2.08
CA GLN A 162 -1.28 -6.08 1.03
C GLN A 162 -0.59 -6.20 -0.31
N LEU A 163 -1.35 -6.64 -1.31
CA LEU A 163 -0.90 -6.75 -2.69
C LEU A 163 -1.68 -5.74 -3.54
N GLY A 164 -0.99 -4.73 -4.06
CA GLY A 164 -1.53 -3.85 -5.10
C GLY A 164 -1.50 -4.58 -6.43
N LEU A 165 -2.67 -4.80 -7.02
CA LEU A 165 -2.80 -5.60 -8.24
C LEU A 165 -2.53 -4.74 -9.47
N LEU A 166 -3.18 -3.57 -9.52
CA LEU A 166 -3.05 -2.62 -10.60
C LEU A 166 -3.28 -1.22 -10.06
N GLN A 167 -2.40 -0.30 -10.38
CA GLN A 167 -2.53 1.12 -10.11
C GLN A 167 -2.19 1.91 -11.37
N VAL A 168 -3.03 2.86 -11.72
CA VAL A 168 -2.88 3.73 -12.89
C VAL A 168 -2.91 5.17 -12.40
N GLY A 169 -2.01 6.00 -12.92
CA GLY A 169 -1.92 7.38 -12.52
C GLY A 169 -1.59 8.33 -13.66
N VAL A 170 -1.68 9.62 -13.33
CA VAL A 170 -1.37 10.74 -14.21
C VAL A 170 -0.46 11.69 -13.45
N THR A 171 0.67 12.04 -14.08
CA THR A 171 1.58 13.10 -13.65
C THR A 171 1.10 14.43 -14.22
N LEU A 172 0.95 15.42 -13.34
CA LEU A 172 0.52 16.80 -13.57
C LEU A 172 1.72 17.73 -13.56
#